data_AF-A0A1B6E0P1-F1
#
_entry.id   AF-A0A1B6E0P1-F1
#
_cell.length_a   1.000
_cell.length_b   1.000
_cell.length_c   1.000
_cell.angle_alpha   90.00
_cell.angle_beta   90.00
_cell.angle_gamma   90.00
#
_symmetry.space_group_name_H-M   'P 1'
#
loop_
_entity.id
_entity.type
_entity.pdbx_description
1 polymer ?
#
loop_
_entity_poly.entity_id
_entity_poly.type
_entity_poly.pdbx_seq_one_letter_code
_entity_poly.pdbx_strand_id
1 'polypeptide(L)'
;PRTITTMHQLLDSPINLGVENTAYTRDYFSRSKDALEIALYKKLRSSTGFLTVEDGIERMRTKLYAFYAEDATLYRPIDKVFTNAEKCSLTEIELFPAYLVSSPVQKGSPLKDFVSYGFLLMRERGILYRENKVWHPRKPQCVDEASVASVRLE
;
A
#
# COMPACT_ATOMS: atom_id res chain seq x y z
N PRO A 1 -18.50 -1.64 13.58
CA PRO A 1 -18.01 -0.32 13.13
C PRO A 1 -16.48 -0.29 13.10
N ARG A 2 -15.85 0.24 12.03
CA ARG A 2 -14.39 0.39 11.95
C ARG A 2 -13.97 1.60 12.79
N THR A 3 -13.36 1.37 13.95
CA THR A 3 -13.11 2.42 14.96
C THR A 3 -11.79 3.17 14.76
N ILE A 4 -10.79 2.54 14.12
CA ILE A 4 -9.48 3.13 13.87
C ILE A 4 -9.39 3.48 12.38
N THR A 5 -9.30 4.77 12.07
CA THR A 5 -9.29 5.28 10.68
C THR A 5 -8.14 6.23 10.39
N THR A 6 -7.38 6.61 11.41
CA THR A 6 -6.27 7.56 11.29
C THR A 6 -4.99 6.99 11.88
N MET A 7 -3.85 7.49 11.40
CA MET A 7 -2.54 7.07 11.91
C MET A 7 -2.36 7.37 13.41
N HIS A 8 -2.90 8.48 13.91
CA HIS A 8 -2.90 8.81 15.34
C HIS A 8 -3.59 7.72 16.17
N GLN A 9 -4.83 7.37 15.81
CA GLN A 9 -5.58 6.32 16.49
C GLN A 9 -4.87 4.96 16.42
N LEU A 10 -4.22 4.66 15.29
CA LEU A 10 -3.47 3.41 15.13
C LEU A 10 -2.24 3.37 16.05
N LEU A 11 -1.52 4.48 16.21
CA LEU A 11 -0.36 4.57 17.09
C LEU A 11 -0.73 4.40 18.57
N ASP A 12 -1.86 4.99 18.98
CA ASP A 12 -2.38 4.92 20.36
C ASP A 12 -3.06 3.58 20.68
N SER A 13 -3.36 2.78 19.66
CA SER A 13 -3.99 1.47 19.82
C SER A 13 -3.00 0.38 20.29
N PRO A 14 -3.51 -0.71 20.89
CA PRO A 14 -2.69 -1.89 21.21
C PRO A 14 -2.25 -2.70 19.97
N ILE A 15 -2.57 -2.24 18.75
CA ILE A 15 -2.20 -2.90 17.50
C ILE A 15 -0.70 -2.75 17.27
N ASN A 16 -0.05 -3.88 16.99
CA ASN A 16 1.36 -3.92 16.62
C ASN A 16 1.55 -3.50 15.16
N LEU A 17 2.69 -2.87 14.85
CA LEU A 17 2.93 -2.28 13.54
C LEU A 17 4.14 -2.91 12.86
N GLY A 18 4.04 -3.04 11.54
CA GLY A 18 5.12 -3.45 10.67
C GLY A 18 5.13 -2.68 9.37
N VAL A 19 6.29 -2.67 8.71
CA VAL A 19 6.52 -2.09 7.40
C VAL A 19 7.29 -3.09 6.53
N GLU A 20 7.02 -3.05 5.23
CA GLU A 20 7.83 -3.74 4.24
C GLU A 20 9.31 -3.31 4.32
N ASN A 21 10.19 -4.30 4.38
CA ASN A 21 11.63 -4.11 4.40
C ASN A 21 12.17 -3.85 2.99
N THR A 22 11.97 -2.63 2.48
CA THR A 22 12.57 -2.18 1.22
C THR A 22 13.80 -1.30 1.49
N ALA A 23 14.61 -1.07 0.45
CA ALA A 23 15.79 -0.22 0.56
C ALA A 23 15.44 1.24 0.94
N TYR A 24 14.27 1.74 0.49
CA TYR A 24 13.89 3.13 0.68
C TYR A 24 13.10 3.36 1.98
N THR A 25 12.35 2.38 2.51
CA THR A 25 11.52 2.61 3.71
C THR A 25 12.35 3.00 4.92
N ARG A 26 13.47 2.31 5.15
CA ARG A 26 14.39 2.63 6.25
C ARG A 26 14.97 4.03 6.14
N ASP A 27 15.42 4.39 4.95
CA ASP A 27 16.03 5.68 4.70
C ASP A 27 14.99 6.80 4.85
N TYR A 28 13.79 6.62 4.28
CA TYR A 28 12.67 7.53 4.42
C TYR A 28 12.34 7.83 5.88
N PHE A 29 12.07 6.80 6.69
CA PHE A 29 11.74 6.99 8.10
C PHE A 29 12.90 7.62 8.90
N SER A 30 14.15 7.35 8.51
CA SER A 30 15.31 7.95 9.20
C SER A 30 15.49 9.43 8.90
N ARG A 31 15.02 9.91 7.74
CA ARG A 31 15.11 11.31 7.29
C ARG A 31 13.83 12.11 7.54
N SER A 32 12.75 11.45 7.97
CA SER A 32 11.49 12.12 8.24
C SER A 32 11.60 13.14 9.36
N LYS A 33 10.86 14.25 9.19
CA LYS A 33 10.67 15.30 10.20
C LYS A 33 9.25 15.31 10.76
N ASP A 34 8.37 14.46 10.23
CA ASP A 34 6.99 14.39 10.68
C ASP A 34 6.92 13.66 12.03
N ALA A 35 6.19 14.23 12.98
CA ALA A 35 6.13 13.69 14.34
C ALA A 35 5.50 12.29 14.40
N LEU A 36 4.52 11.99 13.54
CA LEU A 36 3.88 10.68 13.47
C LEU A 36 4.81 9.65 12.88
N GLU A 37 5.49 9.98 11.79
CA GLU A 37 6.45 9.09 11.14
C GLU A 37 7.63 8.77 12.06
N ILE A 38 8.10 9.75 12.83
CA ILE A 38 9.14 9.55 13.84
C ILE A 38 8.64 8.62 14.97
N ALA A 39 7.41 8.81 15.45
CA ALA A 39 6.82 7.95 16.49
C ALA A 39 6.63 6.52 15.99
N LEU A 40 6.15 6.36 14.75
CA LEU A 40 6.02 5.08 14.06
C LEU A 40 7.38 4.40 13.94
N TYR A 41 8.41 5.12 13.48
CA TYR A 41 9.74 4.56 13.30
C TYR A 41 10.35 4.06 14.62
N LYS A 42 10.14 4.78 15.72
CA LYS A 42 10.55 4.32 17.06
C LYS A 42 9.89 2.99 17.42
N LYS A 43 8.57 2.85 17.21
CA LYS A 43 7.80 1.62 17.47
C LYS A 43 8.25 0.45 16.57
N LEU A 44 8.61 0.73 15.32
CA LEU A 44 9.13 -0.28 14.38
C LEU A 44 10.50 -0.81 14.80
N ARG A 45 11.40 0.06 15.28
CA ARG A 45 12.75 -0.34 15.71
C ARG A 45 12.73 -1.21 16.98
N SER A 46 11.78 -0.97 17.89
CA SER A 46 11.65 -1.76 19.12
C SER A 46 11.04 -3.15 18.89
N SER A 47 10.35 -3.38 17.77
CA SER A 47 9.49 -4.57 17.56
C SER A 47 9.91 -5.46 16.38
N THR A 48 11.14 -5.32 15.88
CA THR A 48 11.59 -5.94 14.60
C THR A 48 10.55 -5.76 13.49
N GLY A 49 9.98 -4.55 13.38
CA GLY A 49 8.83 -4.26 12.53
C GLY A 49 9.15 -4.14 11.04
N PHE A 50 10.32 -4.56 10.57
CA PHE A 50 10.66 -4.57 9.14
C PHE A 50 10.56 -6.00 8.63
N LEU A 51 9.57 -6.26 7.79
CA LEU A 51 9.17 -7.61 7.39
C LEU A 51 9.13 -7.77 5.87
N THR A 52 9.11 -9.02 5.40
CA THR A 52 8.70 -9.31 4.02
C THR A 52 7.19 -9.13 3.88
N VAL A 53 6.70 -9.02 2.64
CA VAL A 53 5.26 -8.91 2.37
C VAL A 53 4.53 -10.16 2.87
N GLU A 54 5.10 -11.34 2.67
CA GLU A 54 4.54 -12.61 3.09
C GLU A 54 4.38 -12.69 4.61
N ASP A 55 5.43 -12.32 5.35
CA ASP A 55 5.40 -12.30 6.82
C ASP A 55 4.42 -11.25 7.36
N GLY A 56 4.35 -10.08 6.72
CA GLY A 56 3.42 -9.02 7.07
C GLY A 56 1.96 -9.47 6.92
N ILE A 57 1.63 -10.08 5.79
CA ILE A 57 0.30 -10.62 5.47
C ILE A 57 -0.09 -11.73 6.44
N GLU A 58 0.82 -12.66 6.74
CA GLU A 58 0.53 -13.75 7.68
C GLU A 58 0.28 -13.22 9.09
N ARG A 59 1.03 -12.20 9.53
CA ARG A 59 0.82 -11.54 10.83
C ARG A 59 -0.50 -10.79 10.89
N MET A 60 -0.93 -10.16 9.80
CA MET A 60 -2.25 -9.49 9.74
C MET A 60 -3.41 -10.49 9.94
N ARG A 61 -3.25 -11.74 9.51
CA ARG A 61 -4.28 -12.79 9.66
C ARG A 61 -4.29 -13.41 11.04
N THR A 62 -3.10 -13.66 11.59
CA THR A 62 -2.93 -14.47 12.80
C THR A 62 -2.87 -13.66 14.08
N LYS A 63 -2.59 -12.35 13.99
CA LYS A 63 -2.33 -11.48 15.15
C LYS A 63 -3.05 -10.15 15.00
N LEU A 64 -3.17 -9.43 16.12
CA LEU A 64 -3.60 -8.03 16.12
C LEU A 64 -2.46 -7.15 15.57
N TYR A 65 -2.41 -7.02 14.25
CA TYR A 65 -1.28 -6.44 13.53
C TYR A 65 -1.74 -5.55 12.37
N ALA A 66 -1.09 -4.41 12.19
CA ALA A 66 -1.21 -3.56 11.02
C ALA A 66 0.13 -3.51 10.29
N PHE A 67 0.08 -3.68 8.97
CA PHE A 67 1.25 -3.78 8.11
C PHE A 67 1.16 -2.74 7.00
N TYR A 68 2.26 -2.01 6.82
CA TYR A 68 2.38 -0.97 5.80
C TYR A 68 3.31 -1.43 4.67
N ALA A 69 2.87 -1.26 3.43
CA ALA A 69 3.60 -1.54 2.21
C ALA A 69 2.92 -0.79 1.05
N GLU A 70 3.46 -0.88 -0.17
CA GLU A 70 2.81 -0.32 -1.35
C GLU A 70 1.50 -1.05 -1.67
N ASP A 71 0.49 -0.31 -2.13
CA ASP A 71 -0.80 -0.88 -2.52
C ASP A 71 -0.64 -1.93 -3.63
N ALA A 72 0.26 -1.67 -4.59
CA ALA A 72 0.63 -2.58 -5.66
C ALA A 72 1.22 -3.91 -5.15
N THR A 73 1.93 -3.89 -4.01
CA THR A 73 2.54 -5.10 -3.44
C THR A 73 1.57 -5.85 -2.54
N LEU A 74 0.63 -5.14 -1.88
CA LEU A 74 -0.33 -5.74 -0.94
C LEU A 74 -1.58 -6.33 -1.59
N TYR A 75 -2.18 -5.61 -2.54
CA TYR A 75 -3.53 -5.92 -2.98
C TYR A 75 -3.66 -7.32 -3.58
N ARG A 76 -2.72 -7.74 -4.42
CA ARG A 76 -2.79 -9.06 -5.08
C ARG A 76 -2.58 -10.21 -4.09
N PRO A 77 -1.58 -10.20 -3.20
CA PRO A 77 -1.46 -11.20 -2.15
C PRO A 77 -2.67 -11.25 -1.20
N ILE A 78 -3.18 -10.10 -0.73
CA ILE A 78 -4.37 -10.05 0.12
C ILE A 78 -5.56 -10.69 -0.61
N ASP A 79 -5.78 -10.34 -1.88
CA ASP A 79 -6.89 -10.88 -2.65
C ASP A 79 -6.85 -12.41 -2.79
N LYS A 80 -5.63 -12.97 -2.88
CA LYS A 80 -5.41 -14.42 -3.00
C LYS A 80 -5.49 -15.19 -1.68
N VAL A 81 -4.99 -14.61 -0.59
CA VAL A 81 -4.80 -15.32 0.68
C VAL A 81 -5.96 -15.13 1.63
N PHE A 82 -6.60 -13.96 1.61
CA PHE A 82 -7.65 -13.61 2.56
C PHE A 82 -8.99 -14.16 2.08
N THR A 83 -9.77 -14.68 3.01
CA THR A 83 -11.19 -14.97 2.84
C THR A 83 -11.97 -13.67 2.67
N ASN A 84 -13.20 -13.76 2.16
CA ASN A 84 -14.06 -12.58 2.03
C ASN A 84 -14.32 -11.90 3.39
N ALA A 85 -14.57 -12.68 4.45
CA ALA A 85 -14.75 -12.15 5.80
C ALA A 85 -13.50 -11.41 6.31
N GLU A 86 -12.30 -11.95 6.09
CA GLU A 86 -11.05 -11.27 6.42
C GLU A 86 -10.87 -9.98 5.60
N LYS A 87 -11.19 -9.97 4.30
CA LYS A 87 -11.15 -8.74 3.47
C LYS A 87 -12.12 -7.68 4.01
N CYS A 88 -13.30 -8.08 4.46
CA CYS A 88 -14.30 -7.19 5.04
C CYS A 88 -13.88 -6.59 6.39
N SER A 89 -13.07 -7.32 7.17
CA SER A 89 -12.55 -6.82 8.45
C SER A 89 -11.35 -5.88 8.31
N LEU A 90 -10.67 -5.88 7.15
CA LEU A 90 -9.57 -4.97 6.88
C LEU A 90 -9.98 -3.50 6.89
N THR A 91 -9.08 -2.66 7.40
CA THR A 91 -9.15 -1.20 7.30
C THR A 91 -7.86 -0.69 6.69
N GLU A 92 -7.98 0.16 5.67
CA GLU A 92 -6.85 0.79 5.01
C GLU A 92 -6.70 2.21 5.54
N ILE A 93 -5.47 2.57 5.92
CA ILE A 93 -5.12 3.89 6.43
C ILE A 93 -3.94 4.38 5.59
N GLU A 94 -4.10 5.53 4.96
CA GLU A 94 -3.04 6.15 4.18
C GLU A 94 -1.96 6.70 5.14
N LEU A 95 -0.74 6.19 5.03
CA LEU A 95 0.40 6.65 5.83
C LEU A 95 1.14 7.80 5.12
N PHE A 96 1.42 7.64 3.83
CA PHE A 96 2.07 8.66 3.02
C PHE A 96 1.14 9.14 1.93
N PRO A 97 1.09 10.45 1.66
CA PRO A 97 0.35 10.96 0.53
C PRO A 97 0.95 10.43 -0.77
N ALA A 98 0.10 10.19 -1.77
CA ALA A 98 0.55 9.89 -3.11
C ALA A 98 1.54 10.97 -3.61
N TYR A 99 2.73 10.55 -4.04
CA TYR A 99 3.73 11.43 -4.63
C TYR A 99 4.02 11.05 -6.07
N LEU A 100 4.42 12.04 -6.88
CA LEU A 100 4.73 11.82 -8.28
C LEU A 100 6.08 11.11 -8.42
N VAL A 101 6.05 9.89 -8.93
CA VAL A 101 7.26 9.17 -9.33
C VAL A 101 7.63 9.58 -10.76
N SER A 102 8.88 9.97 -10.96
CA SER A 102 9.43 10.34 -12.27
C SER A 102 10.45 9.31 -12.74
N SER A 103 10.72 9.27 -14.05
CA SER A 103 11.76 8.40 -14.60
C SER A 103 13.14 9.03 -14.36
N PRO A 104 14.03 8.36 -13.62
CA PRO A 104 15.37 8.89 -13.38
C PRO A 104 16.20 8.84 -14.67
N VAL A 105 16.86 9.94 -14.99
CA VAL A 105 17.81 10.05 -16.11
C VAL A 105 19.17 10.51 -15.59
N GLN A 106 20.26 10.09 -16.24
CA GLN A 106 21.60 10.52 -15.86
C GLN A 106 21.74 12.05 -15.97
N LYS A 107 22.40 12.67 -14.99
CA LYS A 107 22.67 14.11 -14.99
C LYS A 107 23.47 14.49 -16.25
N GLY A 108 22.96 15.45 -17.02
CA GLY A 108 23.55 15.91 -18.28
C GLY A 108 23.26 15.00 -19.48
N SER A 109 22.41 13.98 -19.33
CA SER A 109 22.04 13.12 -20.46
C SER A 109 21.26 13.89 -21.53
N PRO A 110 21.60 13.72 -22.83
CA PRO A 110 20.82 14.28 -23.92
C PRO A 110 19.42 13.66 -24.04
N LEU A 111 19.16 12.54 -23.36
CA LEU A 111 17.87 11.85 -23.40
C LEU A 111 16.81 12.45 -22.49
N LYS A 112 17.17 13.39 -21.60
CA LYS A 112 16.25 13.98 -20.62
C LYS A 112 14.97 14.48 -21.28
N ASP A 113 15.12 15.27 -22.34
CA ASP A 113 13.98 15.91 -23.00
C ASP A 113 13.16 14.89 -23.79
N PHE A 114 13.84 13.98 -24.50
CA PHE A 114 13.18 12.89 -25.23
C PHE A 114 12.31 12.03 -24.32
N VAL A 115 12.85 11.59 -23.17
CA VAL A 115 12.14 10.80 -22.18
C VAL A 115 10.96 11.59 -21.60
N SER A 116 11.18 12.87 -21.25
CA SER A 116 10.15 13.73 -20.68
C SER A 116 8.97 13.95 -21.65
N TYR A 117 9.26 14.31 -22.91
CA TYR A 117 8.24 14.48 -23.94
C TYR A 117 7.51 13.17 -24.24
N GLY A 118 8.23 12.05 -24.28
CA GLY A 118 7.64 10.72 -24.46
C GLY A 118 6.61 10.40 -23.38
N PHE A 119 6.94 10.62 -22.10
CA PHE A 119 6.00 10.41 -20.99
C PHE A 119 4.79 11.35 -21.05
N LEU A 120 5.00 12.62 -21.41
CA LEU A 120 3.90 13.57 -21.59
C LEU A 120 2.93 13.11 -22.68
N LEU A 121 3.46 12.69 -23.83
CA LEU A 121 2.64 12.19 -24.94
C LEU A 121 1.89 10.91 -24.57
N MET A 122 2.54 9.97 -23.88
CA MET A 122 1.89 8.74 -23.39
C MET A 122 0.77 9.05 -22.39
N ARG A 123 0.96 10.06 -21.53
CA ARG A 123 -0.07 10.52 -20.60
C ARG A 123 -1.25 11.15 -21.34
N GLU A 124 -0.98 12.05 -22.27
CA GLU A 124 -1.99 12.76 -23.06
C GLU A 124 -2.84 11.78 -23.89
N ARG A 125 -2.20 10.77 -24.47
CA ARG A 125 -2.89 9.71 -25.24
C ARG A 125 -3.55 8.63 -24.37
N GLY A 126 -3.49 8.74 -23.04
CA GLY A 126 -4.10 7.78 -22.12
C GLY A 126 -3.40 6.42 -22.02
N ILE A 127 -2.21 6.25 -22.60
CA ILE A 127 -1.45 4.99 -22.54
C ILE A 127 -1.09 4.67 -21.08
N LEU A 128 -0.58 5.65 -20.33
CA LEU A 128 -0.23 5.45 -18.92
C LEU A 128 -1.45 5.05 -18.08
N TYR A 129 -2.62 5.66 -18.36
CA TYR A 129 -3.87 5.31 -17.67
C TYR A 129 -4.30 3.87 -17.98
N ARG A 130 -4.23 3.46 -19.25
CA ARG A 130 -4.54 2.09 -19.67
C ARG A 130 -3.60 1.08 -19.00
N GLU A 131 -2.29 1.30 -19.08
CA GLU A 131 -1.30 0.39 -18.49
C GLU A 131 -1.52 0.28 -16.97
N ASN A 132 -1.75 1.40 -16.28
CA ASN A 132 -2.06 1.37 -14.85
C ASN A 132 -3.33 0.55 -14.56
N LYS A 133 -4.38 0.69 -15.38
CA LYS A 133 -5.62 -0.08 -15.24
C LYS A 133 -5.42 -1.59 -15.46
N VAL A 134 -4.48 -1.98 -16.32
CA VAL A 134 -4.19 -3.38 -16.65
C VAL A 134 -3.27 -4.03 -15.62
N TRP A 135 -2.21 -3.33 -15.21
CA TRP A 135 -1.14 -3.92 -14.40
C TRP A 135 -1.25 -3.62 -12.91
N HIS A 136 -1.85 -2.49 -12.52
CA HIS A 136 -2.03 -2.17 -11.10
C HIS A 136 -3.12 -3.07 -10.52
N PRO A 137 -2.82 -3.83 -9.46
CA PRO A 137 -3.83 -4.68 -8.84
C PRO A 137 -4.97 -3.81 -8.31
N ARG A 138 -6.19 -4.34 -8.41
CA ARG A 138 -7.35 -3.69 -7.85
C ARG A 138 -7.38 -3.90 -6.35
N LYS A 139 -7.84 -2.88 -5.63
CA LYS A 139 -8.14 -2.98 -4.21
C LYS A 139 -9.05 -4.20 -3.97
N PRO A 140 -8.69 -5.12 -3.06
CA PRO A 140 -9.52 -6.25 -2.70
C PRO A 140 -10.92 -5.78 -2.28
N GLN A 141 -11.95 -6.33 -2.92
CA GLN A 141 -13.33 -5.97 -2.62
C GLN A 141 -13.85 -6.86 -1.49
N CYS A 142 -14.56 -6.24 -0.54
CA CYS A 142 -15.43 -6.94 0.39
C CYS A 142 -16.78 -7.15 -0.30
N VAL A 143 -17.15 -8.41 -0.53
CA VAL A 143 -18.44 -8.76 -1.13
C VAL A 143 -19.38 -9.15 0.00
N ASP A 144 -20.31 -8.28 0.38
CA ASP A 144 -21.32 -8.67 1.38
C ASP A 144 -22.17 -9.82 0.83
N GLU A 145 -22.37 -10.89 1.61
CA GLU A 145 -23.20 -12.03 1.20
C GLU A 145 -24.64 -11.61 0.82
N ALA A 146 -25.12 -10.49 1.39
CA ALA A 146 -26.40 -9.89 1.05
C ALA A 146 -26.46 -9.30 -0.38
N SER A 147 -25.32 -9.09 -1.05
CA SER A 147 -25.25 -8.55 -2.42
C SER A 147 -25.25 -9.62 -3.52
N VAL A 148 -25.17 -10.91 -3.16
CA VAL A 148 -25.27 -12.02 -4.11
C VAL A 148 -26.72 -12.42 -4.24
N ALA A 149 -27.46 -11.75 -5.13
CA ALA A 149 -28.76 -12.24 -5.55
C ALA A 149 -28.56 -13.61 -6.22
N SER A 150 -29.16 -14.66 -5.68
CA SER A 150 -29.17 -15.98 -6.28
C SER A 150 -30.01 -15.93 -7.56
N VAL A 151 -29.36 -15.69 -8.70
CA VAL A 151 -30.03 -15.80 -9.99
C VAL A 151 -30.20 -17.30 -10.28
N ARG A 152 -31.43 -17.80 -10.15
CA ARG A 152 -31.80 -19.09 -10.73
C ARG A 152 -31.79 -18.91 -12.25
N LEU A 153 -30.97 -19.70 -12.93
CA LEU A 153 -31.09 -19.88 -14.38
C LEU A 153 -32.23 -20.87 -14.59
N GLU A 154 -33.35 -20.39 -15.12
CA GLU A 154 -34.38 -21.23 -15.76
C GLU A 154 -33.91 -21.70 -17.13
#